data_AF-A0A1I1GP02-F1
#
_entry.id   AF-A0A1I1GP02-F1
#
_cell.length_a   1.000
_cell.length_b   1.000
_cell.length_c   1.000
_cell.angle_alpha   90.00
_cell.angle_beta   90.00
_cell.angle_gamma   90.00
#
_symmetry.space_group_name_H-M   'P 1'
#
loop_
_entity.id
_entity.type
_entity.pdbx_description
1 polymer ?
#
loop_
_entity_poly.entity_id
_entity_poly.type
_entity_poly.pdbx_seq_one_letter_code
_entity_poly.pdbx_strand_id
1 'polypeptide(L)'
;MRDIRYALLNGNATTTGGVLIALNTYTIHHGVNVGVEGDHATCPACKVGGPVYNDCDPRYSLHGKQILVSGARVFCKCKEHPRVLPSQHIFSIEVDRSPEQEEEAAVAATPNPGVTHLAAEKPSTKEYLLRPRGTLYWGGAGLDGDYVRPQLEAFRKAGIEHCFAGLTNSATADLPEGTAPVGMILDAIRSGFSVRYRDDGEWTITSGMVPEAPQFNLVGYSYGSLLAAQTAWSYARGGHVIDHLVLIASPIDVEFLSDLLAHPNIRKVVTIDLGRHGDPIYAGMPWGELIATSPVLAKQFIANKGEGHFYYAHVMDDSPRRWTELAKRLRQEGLR
;
A
#
# COMPACT_ATOMS: atom_id res chain seq x y z
N MET A 1 -16.29 12.72 28.43
CA MET A 1 -16.76 11.44 27.84
C MET A 1 -16.08 11.34 26.49
N ARG A 2 -15.37 10.25 26.17
CA ARG A 2 -14.67 10.13 24.87
C ARG A 2 -15.72 10.08 23.76
N ASP A 3 -15.65 10.98 22.79
CA ASP A 3 -16.54 10.97 21.61
C ASP A 3 -15.95 9.99 20.60
N ILE A 4 -16.70 8.94 20.29
CA ILE A 4 -16.25 7.82 19.45
C ILE A 4 -17.15 7.77 18.22
N ARG A 5 -16.55 7.83 17.04
CA ARG A 5 -17.23 7.77 15.74
C ARG A 5 -16.78 6.57 14.94
N TYR A 6 -17.58 6.13 13.97
CA TYR A 6 -17.28 4.96 13.14
C TYR A 6 -16.67 5.36 11.81
N ALA A 7 -15.62 4.68 11.36
CA ALA A 7 -15.00 4.95 10.06
C ALA A 7 -15.99 4.70 8.91
N LEU A 8 -15.99 5.59 7.93
CA LEU A 8 -16.83 5.51 6.73
C LEU A 8 -16.09 4.80 5.61
N LEU A 9 -16.80 3.95 4.87
CA LEU A 9 -16.23 3.11 3.82
C LEU A 9 -16.80 3.45 2.44
N ASN A 10 -16.08 3.07 1.39
CA ASN A 10 -16.57 3.10 0.02
C ASN A 10 -17.93 2.41 -0.08
N GLY A 11 -18.87 3.00 -0.81
CA GLY A 11 -20.24 2.51 -0.94
C GLY A 11 -21.16 2.82 0.25
N ASN A 12 -20.68 3.50 1.30
CA ASN A 12 -21.56 3.95 2.39
C ASN A 12 -22.64 4.90 1.87
N ALA A 13 -23.88 4.64 2.30
CA ALA A 13 -25.04 5.40 1.85
C ALA A 13 -25.04 6.80 2.46
N THR A 14 -25.57 7.78 1.72
CA THR A 14 -25.86 9.11 2.25
C THR A 14 -27.32 9.19 2.69
N THR A 15 -27.66 10.18 3.52
CA THR A 15 -29.06 10.45 3.92
C THR A 15 -30.00 10.80 2.76
N THR A 16 -29.47 11.04 1.56
CA THR A 16 -30.24 11.29 0.33
C THR A 16 -30.29 10.10 -0.64
N GLY A 17 -29.79 8.92 -0.23
CA GLY A 17 -29.73 7.72 -1.06
C GLY A 17 -28.57 7.70 -2.06
N GLY A 18 -27.66 8.67 -2.00
CA GLY A 18 -26.39 8.65 -2.73
C GLY A 18 -25.36 7.75 -2.05
N VAL A 19 -24.16 7.66 -2.61
CA VAL A 19 -23.09 6.77 -2.15
C VAL A 19 -21.76 7.52 -2.03
N LEU A 20 -20.99 7.20 -0.99
CA LEU A 20 -19.59 7.60 -0.86
C LEU A 20 -18.74 6.81 -1.85
N ILE A 21 -17.89 7.51 -2.59
CA ILE A 21 -16.95 7.00 -3.57
C ILE A 21 -15.55 7.29 -3.02
N ALA A 22 -15.01 6.34 -2.26
CA ALA A 22 -13.65 6.41 -1.71
C ALA A 22 -12.70 5.69 -2.68
N LEU A 23 -11.98 6.49 -3.46
CA LEU A 23 -11.05 6.01 -4.49
C LEU A 23 -9.62 5.84 -3.97
N ASN A 24 -9.38 6.27 -2.73
CA ASN A 24 -8.09 6.08 -2.10
C ASN A 24 -7.82 4.59 -1.85
N THR A 25 -6.57 4.16 -2.04
CA THR A 25 -6.13 2.76 -1.88
C THR A 25 -5.38 2.54 -0.56
N TYR A 26 -5.37 3.55 0.31
CA TYR A 26 -4.46 3.66 1.44
C TYR A 26 -4.88 2.84 2.66
N THR A 27 -6.18 2.66 2.89
CA THR A 27 -6.69 1.88 4.02
C THR A 27 -7.95 1.14 3.62
N ILE A 28 -7.96 -0.15 3.90
CA ILE A 28 -9.04 -1.08 3.54
C ILE A 28 -9.53 -1.75 4.83
N HIS A 29 -10.84 -1.70 5.07
CA HIS A 29 -11.48 -2.38 6.18
C HIS A 29 -12.39 -3.48 5.62
N HIS A 30 -12.08 -4.75 5.90
CA HIS A 30 -12.79 -5.93 5.37
C HIS A 30 -12.98 -5.92 3.83
N GLY A 31 -11.94 -5.52 3.09
CA GLY A 31 -11.99 -5.49 1.62
C GLY A 31 -12.65 -4.25 1.01
N VAL A 32 -13.07 -3.27 1.83
CA VAL A 32 -13.68 -2.02 1.36
C VAL A 32 -12.80 -0.83 1.73
N ASN A 33 -12.53 0.08 0.77
CA ASN A 33 -11.71 1.27 1.02
C ASN A 33 -12.34 2.13 2.12
N VAL A 34 -11.52 2.63 3.03
CA VAL A 34 -11.91 3.59 4.05
C VAL A 34 -11.86 4.98 3.43
N GLY A 35 -12.91 5.78 3.62
CA GLY A 35 -12.96 7.14 3.11
C GLY A 35 -11.99 8.08 3.82
N VAL A 36 -11.44 9.03 3.08
CA VAL A 36 -10.65 10.15 3.60
C VAL A 36 -11.23 11.48 3.12
N GLU A 37 -10.91 12.56 3.82
CA GLU A 37 -11.40 13.89 3.44
C GLU A 37 -11.04 14.26 2.01
N GLY A 38 -12.01 14.86 1.32
CA GLY A 38 -11.93 15.18 -0.10
C GLY A 38 -12.37 14.05 -1.04
N ASP A 39 -12.64 12.84 -0.54
CA ASP A 39 -13.33 11.80 -1.31
C ASP A 39 -14.73 12.28 -1.74
N HIS A 40 -15.27 11.72 -2.82
CA HIS A 40 -16.50 12.23 -3.44
C HIS A 40 -17.72 11.42 -3.01
N ALA A 41 -18.89 12.03 -2.85
CA ALA A 41 -20.14 11.31 -2.72
C ALA A 41 -21.21 11.83 -3.67
N THR A 42 -22.01 10.91 -4.22
CA THR A 42 -23.15 11.29 -5.06
C THR A 42 -24.28 11.86 -4.20
N CYS A 43 -25.07 12.76 -4.79
CA CYS A 43 -26.24 13.32 -4.13
C CYS A 43 -27.44 13.31 -5.09
N PRO A 44 -28.36 12.33 -4.96
CA PRO A 44 -29.55 12.24 -5.79
C PRO A 44 -30.47 13.46 -5.69
N ALA A 45 -30.47 14.16 -4.55
CA ALA A 45 -31.32 15.33 -4.33
C ALA A 45 -30.96 16.52 -5.25
N CYS A 46 -29.67 16.86 -5.37
CA CYS A 46 -29.22 17.94 -6.27
C CYS A 46 -28.64 17.44 -7.60
N LYS A 47 -28.46 16.13 -7.75
CA LYS A 47 -27.91 15.45 -8.94
C LYS A 47 -26.46 15.80 -9.29
N VAL A 48 -25.73 16.47 -8.40
CA VAL A 48 -24.33 16.87 -8.64
C VAL A 48 -23.34 16.06 -7.79
N GLY A 49 -23.66 15.78 -6.52
CA GLY A 49 -22.66 15.25 -5.58
C GLY A 49 -21.66 16.30 -5.11
N GLY A 50 -20.63 15.89 -4.38
CA GLY A 50 -19.59 16.79 -3.88
C GLY A 50 -18.53 16.10 -3.03
N PRO A 51 -17.43 16.79 -2.69
CA PRO A 51 -16.42 16.27 -1.77
C PRO A 51 -16.99 16.10 -0.36
N VAL A 52 -16.41 15.20 0.41
CA VAL A 52 -16.85 14.86 1.77
C VAL A 52 -15.81 15.28 2.79
N TYR A 53 -16.25 15.95 3.86
CA TYR A 53 -15.42 16.38 4.99
C TYR A 53 -16.09 16.06 6.32
N ASN A 54 -15.29 15.86 7.37
CA ASN A 54 -15.81 15.59 8.70
C ASN A 54 -16.45 16.85 9.31
N ASP A 55 -17.37 16.63 10.25
CA ASP A 55 -17.94 17.68 11.11
C ASP A 55 -17.23 17.76 12.47
N CYS A 56 -16.08 17.09 12.60
CA CYS A 56 -15.25 16.98 13.80
C CYS A 56 -13.79 16.77 13.38
N ASP A 57 -12.87 16.73 14.35
CA ASP A 57 -11.45 16.45 14.10
C ASP A 57 -11.08 15.03 14.58
N PRO A 58 -10.98 14.04 13.67
CA PRO A 58 -10.53 12.71 14.02
C PRO A 58 -9.07 12.73 14.47
N ARG A 59 -8.73 12.05 15.57
CA ARG A 59 -7.33 11.86 15.98
C ARG A 59 -6.58 10.84 15.13
N TYR A 60 -6.95 10.71 13.85
CA TYR A 60 -6.44 9.69 12.96
C TYR A 60 -6.46 10.18 11.52
N SER A 61 -5.27 10.34 10.93
CA SER A 61 -5.09 10.70 9.54
C SER A 61 -4.44 9.56 8.75
N LEU A 62 -4.76 9.51 7.46
CA LEU A 62 -4.24 8.57 6.48
C LEU A 62 -3.55 9.38 5.39
N HIS A 63 -2.23 9.25 5.27
CA HIS A 63 -1.42 9.91 4.23
C HIS A 63 -1.64 11.43 4.16
N GLY A 64 -1.66 12.09 5.32
CA GLY A 64 -1.85 13.55 5.43
C GLY A 64 -3.28 14.05 5.23
N LYS A 65 -4.26 13.15 5.03
CA LYS A 65 -5.69 13.47 4.98
C LYS A 65 -6.43 12.88 6.18
N GLN A 66 -7.43 13.57 6.70
CA GLN A 66 -8.23 13.04 7.81
C GLN A 66 -9.11 11.87 7.34
N ILE A 67 -9.22 10.83 8.17
CA ILE A 67 -10.15 9.72 7.92
C ILE A 67 -11.59 10.22 7.97
N LEU A 68 -12.48 9.74 7.10
CA LEU A 68 -13.90 10.06 7.21
C LEU A 68 -14.56 9.22 8.30
N VAL A 69 -15.29 9.87 9.20
CA VAL A 69 -16.01 9.25 10.31
C VAL A 69 -17.50 9.58 10.29
N SER A 70 -18.30 8.78 10.99
CA SER A 70 -19.75 8.92 11.07
C SER A 70 -20.15 10.32 11.56
N GLY A 71 -20.82 11.08 10.70
CA GLY A 71 -21.06 12.52 10.87
C GLY A 71 -20.65 13.35 9.66
N ALA A 72 -19.68 12.86 8.87
CA ALA A 72 -19.16 13.52 7.69
C ALA A 72 -20.24 13.91 6.67
N ARG A 73 -20.00 15.04 5.99
CA ARG A 73 -20.99 15.73 5.17
C ARG A 73 -20.56 15.83 3.71
N VAL A 74 -21.54 15.72 2.81
CA VAL A 74 -21.34 15.88 1.37
C VAL A 74 -21.51 17.36 0.99
N PHE A 75 -20.44 17.99 0.53
CA PHE A 75 -20.41 19.39 0.10
C PHE A 75 -20.95 19.57 -1.32
N CYS A 76 -22.23 19.23 -1.51
CA CYS A 76 -22.98 19.39 -2.75
C CYS A 76 -23.77 20.72 -2.78
N LYS A 77 -24.68 20.88 -3.75
CA LYS A 77 -25.51 22.10 -3.92
C LYS A 77 -26.76 22.17 -3.04
N CYS A 78 -27.01 21.17 -2.19
CA CYS A 78 -28.15 21.20 -1.28
C CYS A 78 -27.94 22.25 -0.17
N LYS A 79 -29.02 22.94 0.23
CA LYS A 79 -28.98 23.90 1.35
C LYS A 79 -28.52 23.23 2.65
N GLU A 80 -29.02 22.02 2.89
CA GLU A 80 -28.52 21.16 3.95
C GLU A 80 -27.68 20.04 3.35
N HIS A 81 -26.42 19.99 3.76
CA HIS A 81 -25.45 19.03 3.29
C HIS A 81 -25.78 17.63 3.81
N PRO A 82 -26.02 16.62 2.93
CA PRO A 82 -26.30 15.25 3.31
C PRO A 82 -25.19 14.66 4.18
N ARG A 83 -25.53 13.71 5.05
CA ARG A 83 -24.54 12.97 5.86
C ARG A 83 -24.24 11.62 5.24
N VAL A 84 -23.03 11.13 5.43
CA VAL A 84 -22.66 9.75 5.11
C VAL A 84 -22.94 8.87 6.33
N LEU A 85 -23.60 7.74 6.10
CA LEU A 85 -24.03 6.80 7.14
C LEU A 85 -23.06 5.60 7.18
N PRO A 86 -22.51 5.25 8.35
CA PRO A 86 -21.62 4.11 8.46
C PRO A 86 -22.36 2.80 8.19
N SER A 87 -21.74 1.89 7.43
CA SER A 87 -22.25 0.53 7.21
C SER A 87 -21.77 -0.49 8.25
N GLN A 88 -20.93 -0.05 9.20
CA GLN A 88 -20.26 -0.89 10.19
C GLN A 88 -20.05 -0.13 11.50
N HIS A 89 -19.87 -0.86 12.61
CA HIS A 89 -19.68 -0.30 13.95
C HIS A 89 -18.49 -0.88 14.73
N ILE A 90 -17.57 -1.55 14.04
CA ILE A 90 -16.42 -2.26 14.63
C ILE A 90 -15.09 -1.52 14.44
N PHE A 91 -15.00 -0.62 13.45
CA PHE A 91 -13.87 0.29 13.28
C PHE A 91 -14.27 1.68 13.77
N SER A 92 -13.83 1.98 14.99
CA SER A 92 -14.14 3.22 15.71
C SER A 92 -12.91 4.10 15.89
N ILE A 93 -13.11 5.41 15.81
CA ILE A 93 -12.09 6.46 15.93
C ILE A 93 -12.51 7.43 17.04
N GLU A 94 -11.58 7.79 17.92
CA GLU A 94 -11.78 8.87 18.88
C GLU A 94 -11.63 10.22 18.16
N VAL A 95 -12.59 11.11 18.39
CA VAL A 95 -12.63 12.44 17.78
C VAL A 95 -12.48 13.51 18.84
N ASP A 96 -11.74 14.56 18.53
CA ASP A 96 -11.80 15.79 19.28
C ASP A 96 -13.04 16.57 18.82
N ARG A 97 -13.76 17.13 19.79
CA ARG A 97 -14.75 18.15 19.46
C ARG A 97 -13.96 19.38 19.02
N SER A 98 -14.18 19.84 17.79
CA SER A 98 -13.64 21.12 17.36
C SER A 98 -14.17 22.22 18.30
N PRO A 99 -13.37 23.27 18.61
CA PRO A 99 -13.78 24.32 19.56
C PRO A 99 -14.96 25.20 19.11
N GLU A 100 -15.59 24.93 17.97
CA GLU A 100 -16.61 25.81 17.38
C GLU A 100 -17.98 25.75 18.09
N GLN A 101 -18.09 25.08 19.24
CA GLN A 101 -19.33 25.07 20.06
C GLN A 101 -19.14 25.36 21.56
N GLU A 102 -17.97 25.85 22.00
CA GLU A 102 -17.80 26.33 23.40
C GLU A 102 -17.53 27.84 23.52
N GLU A 103 -17.43 28.57 22.39
CA GLU A 103 -17.08 30.00 22.38
C GLU A 103 -18.30 30.97 22.46
N GLU A 104 -19.35 30.60 23.20
CA GLU A 104 -20.45 31.54 23.54
C GLU A 104 -20.70 31.70 25.05
N ALA A 105 -19.83 31.18 25.93
CA ALA A 105 -20.06 31.26 27.38
C ALA A 105 -18.96 31.92 28.22
N ALA A 106 -17.83 32.40 27.65
CA ALA A 106 -16.76 32.98 28.48
C ALA A 106 -16.06 34.20 27.84
N VAL A 107 -16.85 35.19 27.41
CA VAL A 107 -16.34 36.55 27.19
C VAL A 107 -16.32 37.28 28.54
N ALA A 108 -15.18 37.32 29.23
CA ALA A 108 -14.83 38.42 30.14
C ALA A 108 -13.36 38.41 30.56
N ALA A 109 -12.73 39.59 30.43
CA ALA A 109 -11.52 40.07 31.12
C ALA A 109 -10.13 39.86 30.47
N THR A 110 -9.85 40.75 29.50
CA THR A 110 -8.69 41.69 29.37
C THR A 110 -7.21 41.22 29.34
N PRO A 111 -6.34 41.94 28.59
CA PRO A 111 -4.98 41.50 28.22
C PRO A 111 -3.85 42.20 29.00
N ASN A 112 -2.66 41.57 29.10
CA ASN A 112 -1.34 42.25 28.96
C ASN A 112 -0.14 41.26 28.91
N PRO A 113 1.11 41.70 28.59
CA PRO A 113 1.94 41.02 27.59
C PRO A 113 3.32 40.55 28.13
N GLY A 114 4.01 39.79 27.29
CA GLY A 114 5.46 39.59 27.38
C GLY A 114 5.88 38.33 28.14
N VAL A 115 6.69 37.49 27.49
CA VAL A 115 8.10 37.21 27.81
C VAL A 115 8.56 36.01 26.96
N THR A 116 9.67 36.21 26.26
CA THR A 116 10.48 35.19 25.58
C THR A 116 11.05 34.18 26.56
N HIS A 117 10.92 32.88 26.29
CA HIS A 117 11.90 31.89 26.75
C HIS A 117 12.03 30.74 25.75
N LEU A 118 13.26 30.55 25.26
CA LEU A 118 13.79 29.31 24.73
C LEU A 118 13.58 28.21 25.77
N ALA A 119 12.89 27.14 25.39
CA ALA A 119 12.87 25.88 26.14
C ALA A 119 13.06 24.74 25.15
N ALA A 120 14.13 23.96 25.39
CA ALA A 120 14.45 22.76 24.66
C ALA A 120 13.23 21.82 24.61
N GLU A 121 12.79 21.50 23.39
CA GLU A 121 11.74 20.51 23.17
C GLU A 121 12.25 19.15 23.64
N LYS A 122 11.61 18.63 24.70
CA LYS A 122 11.70 17.22 25.06
C LYS A 122 11.17 16.39 23.88
N PRO A 123 11.83 15.27 23.50
CA PRO A 123 11.35 14.44 22.42
C PRO A 123 9.95 13.94 22.75
N SER A 124 9.00 14.24 21.88
CA SER A 124 7.63 13.76 21.99
C SER A 124 7.63 12.24 21.99
N THR A 125 6.85 11.67 22.89
CA THR A 125 6.67 10.25 23.21
C THR A 125 6.01 9.44 22.07
N LYS A 126 6.52 9.56 20.83
CA LYS A 126 6.08 8.84 19.62
C LYS A 126 6.96 7.63 19.27
N GLU A 127 7.76 7.12 20.21
CA GLU A 127 8.62 5.95 19.98
C GLU A 127 7.96 4.63 20.42
N TYR A 128 6.81 4.29 19.86
CA TYR A 128 6.36 2.89 19.74
C TYR A 128 5.63 2.68 18.41
N LEU A 129 6.18 3.22 17.31
CA LEU A 129 6.00 2.55 16.03
C LEU A 129 6.78 1.25 16.13
N LEU A 130 6.05 0.14 16.29
CA LEU A 130 6.57 -1.23 16.23
C LEU A 130 7.66 -1.30 15.16
N ARG A 131 8.91 -1.57 15.56
CA ARG A 131 9.99 -1.76 14.58
C ARG A 131 9.51 -2.86 13.63
N PRO A 132 9.37 -2.58 12.33
CA PRO A 132 9.01 -3.62 11.37
C PRO A 132 10.02 -4.77 11.47
N ARG A 133 9.51 -6.00 11.47
CA ARG A 133 10.28 -7.23 11.65
C ARG A 133 9.58 -8.38 10.92
N GLY A 134 10.36 -9.25 10.32
CA GLY A 134 9.91 -10.34 9.45
C GLY A 134 10.27 -10.09 7.99
N THR A 135 9.90 -11.05 7.15
CA THR A 135 10.06 -11.00 5.70
C THR A 135 8.68 -10.83 5.06
N LEU A 136 8.43 -9.70 4.38
CA LEU A 136 7.21 -9.50 3.62
C LEU A 136 7.45 -9.82 2.15
N TYR A 137 6.56 -10.63 1.54
CA TYR A 137 6.65 -11.04 0.15
C TYR A 137 5.43 -10.61 -0.66
N TRP A 138 5.63 -9.81 -1.70
CA TRP A 138 4.59 -9.49 -2.69
C TRP A 138 4.80 -10.27 -3.98
N GLY A 139 3.75 -10.96 -4.44
CA GLY A 139 3.73 -11.56 -5.77
C GLY A 139 3.71 -10.52 -6.90
N GLY A 140 3.67 -10.98 -8.15
CA GLY A 140 3.45 -10.16 -9.35
C GLY A 140 2.04 -9.58 -9.42
N ALA A 141 1.62 -9.11 -10.60
CA ALA A 141 0.25 -8.65 -10.82
C ALA A 141 -0.75 -9.73 -10.35
N GLY A 142 -1.77 -9.34 -9.59
CA GLY A 142 -2.64 -10.24 -8.82
C GLY A 142 -2.26 -10.33 -7.34
N LEU A 143 -0.96 -10.26 -7.00
CA LEU A 143 -0.36 -10.27 -5.64
C LEU A 143 -0.63 -11.51 -4.77
N ASP A 144 -1.71 -12.23 -5.00
CA ASP A 144 -2.19 -13.37 -4.21
C ASP A 144 -2.32 -14.68 -5.01
N GLY A 145 -1.74 -14.74 -6.21
CA GLY A 145 -1.82 -15.91 -7.08
C GLY A 145 -1.38 -17.21 -6.40
N ASP A 146 -1.86 -18.34 -6.91
CA ASP A 146 -1.72 -19.68 -6.30
C ASP A 146 -0.29 -20.12 -5.96
N TYR A 147 0.71 -19.47 -6.54
CA TYR A 147 2.13 -19.70 -6.26
C TYR A 147 2.64 -19.05 -4.97
N VAL A 148 1.98 -18.00 -4.46
CA VAL A 148 2.48 -17.16 -3.37
C VAL A 148 2.52 -17.94 -2.05
N ARG A 149 1.43 -18.65 -1.73
CA ARG A 149 1.33 -19.45 -0.50
C ARG A 149 2.36 -20.60 -0.48
N PRO A 150 2.46 -21.46 -1.52
CA PRO A 150 3.51 -22.48 -1.59
C PRO A 150 4.94 -21.93 -1.59
N GLN A 151 5.19 -20.76 -2.18
CA GLN A 151 6.52 -20.12 -2.12
C GLN A 151 6.88 -19.70 -0.70
N LEU A 152 5.95 -19.09 0.03
CA LEU A 152 6.17 -18.76 1.44
C LEU A 152 6.42 -20.01 2.28
N GLU A 153 5.74 -21.13 2.00
CA GLU A 153 6.07 -22.41 2.64
C GLU A 153 7.49 -22.88 2.31
N ALA A 154 7.94 -22.73 1.06
CA ALA A 154 9.32 -23.03 0.68
C ALA A 154 10.32 -22.12 1.43
N PHE A 155 10.00 -20.84 1.62
CA PHE A 155 10.82 -19.90 2.39
C PHE A 155 10.96 -20.35 3.85
N ARG A 156 9.84 -20.72 4.49
CA ARG A 156 9.86 -21.26 5.87
C ARG A 156 10.68 -22.55 5.95
N LYS A 157 10.51 -23.48 5.00
CA LYS A 157 11.30 -24.72 4.93
C LYS A 157 12.80 -24.47 4.74
N ALA A 158 13.18 -23.34 4.13
CA ALA A 158 14.58 -22.92 3.97
C ALA A 158 15.12 -22.16 5.20
N GLY A 159 14.32 -21.99 6.26
CA GLY A 159 14.71 -21.29 7.48
C GLY A 159 14.51 -19.78 7.44
N ILE A 160 13.64 -19.28 6.54
CA ILE A 160 13.10 -17.91 6.58
C ILE A 160 11.76 -17.99 7.31
N GLU A 161 11.81 -18.07 8.64
CA GLU A 161 10.69 -18.57 9.45
C GLU A 161 9.54 -17.56 9.53
N HIS A 162 9.88 -16.29 9.67
CA HIS A 162 8.94 -15.20 9.85
C HIS A 162 8.60 -14.51 8.52
N CYS A 163 8.12 -15.28 7.53
CA CYS A 163 7.70 -14.73 6.25
C CYS A 163 6.17 -14.62 6.10
N PHE A 164 5.71 -13.55 5.47
CA PHE A 164 4.30 -13.21 5.32
C PHE A 164 4.02 -12.74 3.89
N ALA A 165 2.79 -12.93 3.42
CA ALA A 165 2.35 -12.33 2.17
C ALA A 165 2.08 -10.85 2.39
N GLY A 166 2.58 -9.99 1.49
CA GLY A 166 2.22 -8.60 1.43
C GLY A 166 0.78 -8.42 0.98
N LEU A 167 0.01 -7.64 1.72
CA LEU A 167 -1.37 -7.31 1.37
C LEU A 167 -1.42 -5.91 0.78
N THR A 168 -1.76 -5.81 -0.49
CA THR A 168 -2.17 -4.58 -1.19
C THR A 168 -3.15 -5.00 -2.29
N ASN A 169 -4.11 -4.15 -2.67
CA ASN A 169 -5.05 -4.53 -3.74
C ASN A 169 -4.33 -4.50 -5.10
N SER A 170 -4.51 -5.55 -5.89
CA SER A 170 -3.70 -5.82 -7.07
C SER A 170 -4.17 -5.02 -8.28
N ALA A 171 -3.23 -4.60 -9.14
CA ALA A 171 -3.51 -3.85 -10.39
C ALA A 171 -4.39 -4.63 -11.42
N THR A 172 -4.82 -5.84 -11.07
CA THR A 172 -5.61 -6.75 -11.90
C THR A 172 -6.91 -7.23 -11.24
N ALA A 173 -7.19 -6.85 -9.98
CA ALA A 173 -8.40 -7.26 -9.27
C ALA A 173 -9.71 -6.78 -9.93
N ASP A 174 -9.64 -5.74 -10.77
CA ASP A 174 -10.79 -5.17 -11.48
C ASP A 174 -11.04 -5.79 -12.87
N LEU A 175 -10.21 -6.76 -13.31
CA LEU A 175 -10.42 -7.44 -14.59
C LEU A 175 -11.33 -8.66 -14.40
N PRO A 176 -12.52 -8.72 -15.05
CA PRO A 176 -13.42 -9.85 -14.91
C PRO A 176 -12.74 -11.13 -15.44
N GLU A 177 -12.74 -12.18 -14.61
CA GLU A 177 -12.20 -13.49 -14.95
C GLU A 177 -12.72 -13.95 -16.32
N GLY A 178 -11.80 -14.20 -17.26
CA GLY A 178 -12.09 -14.84 -18.54
C GLY A 178 -12.63 -13.96 -19.67
N THR A 179 -12.68 -12.62 -19.54
CA THR A 179 -13.23 -11.76 -20.61
C THR A 179 -12.32 -10.63 -21.10
N ALA A 180 -11.20 -10.36 -20.42
CA ALA A 180 -10.28 -9.31 -20.87
C ALA A 180 -9.42 -9.82 -22.05
N PRO A 181 -9.42 -9.12 -23.21
CA PRO A 181 -8.48 -9.40 -24.28
C PRO A 181 -7.04 -9.32 -23.74
N VAL A 182 -6.14 -10.16 -24.25
CA VAL A 182 -4.71 -10.18 -23.84
C VAL A 182 -4.07 -8.77 -23.89
N GLY A 183 -4.49 -7.94 -24.84
CA GLY A 183 -4.06 -6.53 -24.92
C GLY A 183 -4.43 -5.70 -23.69
N MET A 184 -5.62 -5.87 -23.12
CA MET A 184 -6.04 -5.17 -21.90
C MET A 184 -5.28 -5.63 -20.66
N ILE A 185 -4.97 -6.93 -20.55
CA ILE A 185 -4.15 -7.46 -19.44
C ILE A 185 -2.74 -6.86 -19.50
N LEU A 186 -2.15 -6.79 -20.69
CA LEU A 186 -0.84 -6.17 -20.88
C LEU A 186 -0.84 -4.68 -20.59
N ASP A 187 -1.87 -3.96 -21.05
CA ASP A 187 -2.01 -2.52 -20.78
C ASP A 187 -2.21 -2.26 -19.29
N ALA A 188 -2.94 -3.12 -18.57
CA ALA A 188 -3.08 -3.04 -17.12
C ALA A 188 -1.75 -3.33 -16.40
N ILE A 189 -0.99 -4.35 -16.82
CA ILE A 189 0.34 -4.64 -16.29
C ILE A 189 1.29 -3.43 -16.52
N ARG A 190 1.28 -2.87 -17.74
CA ARG A 190 2.10 -1.71 -18.10
C ARG A 190 1.69 -0.45 -17.32
N SER A 191 0.40 -0.21 -17.16
CA SER A 191 -0.12 0.92 -16.36
C SER A 191 0.21 0.74 -14.87
N GLY A 192 0.17 -0.50 -14.39
CA GLY A 192 0.64 -0.89 -13.05
C GLY A 192 2.12 -0.61 -12.83
N PHE A 193 2.95 -0.50 -13.87
CA PHE A 193 4.36 -0.12 -13.71
C PHE A 193 4.59 1.38 -13.52
N SER A 194 3.56 2.22 -13.41
CA SER A 194 3.73 3.65 -13.04
C SER A 194 4.49 3.83 -11.72
N VAL A 195 4.37 2.89 -10.77
CA VAL A 195 5.08 2.89 -9.48
C VAL A 195 6.56 2.47 -9.58
N ARG A 196 7.11 2.33 -10.79
CA ARG A 196 8.53 1.99 -11.03
C ARG A 196 9.50 3.14 -10.76
N TYR A 197 8.99 4.36 -10.74
CA TYR A 197 9.74 5.57 -10.42
C TYR A 197 9.64 5.84 -8.93
N ARG A 198 10.69 6.41 -8.33
CA ARG A 198 10.70 6.77 -6.91
C ARG A 198 9.47 7.60 -6.55
N ASP A 199 8.75 7.17 -5.53
CA ASP A 199 7.70 7.95 -4.89
C ASP A 199 8.15 8.32 -3.48
N ASP A 200 8.15 9.62 -3.18
CA ASP A 200 8.55 10.13 -1.87
C ASP A 200 7.40 10.14 -0.85
N GLY A 201 6.21 9.68 -1.24
CA GLY A 201 5.08 9.44 -0.38
C GLY A 201 5.31 8.39 0.71
N GLU A 202 4.36 8.33 1.65
CA GLU A 202 4.38 7.33 2.71
C GLU A 202 3.82 5.99 2.18
N TRP A 203 4.57 4.90 2.38
CA TRP A 203 4.18 3.54 2.04
C TRP A 203 4.18 2.72 3.31
N THR A 204 3.01 2.28 3.75
CA THR A 204 2.84 1.61 5.05
C THR A 204 2.48 0.14 4.88
N ILE A 205 3.04 -0.69 5.75
CA ILE A 205 2.64 -2.10 5.85
C ILE A 205 1.57 -2.23 6.95
N THR A 206 0.48 -2.91 6.62
CA THR A 206 -0.72 -2.97 7.48
C THR A 206 -0.84 -4.29 8.25
N SER A 207 -0.04 -5.30 7.89
CA SER A 207 -0.03 -6.61 8.56
C SER A 207 1.20 -7.43 8.14
N GLY A 208 1.35 -8.63 8.70
CA GLY A 208 2.33 -9.60 8.21
C GLY A 208 3.74 -9.42 8.77
N MET A 209 3.85 -9.20 10.08
CA MET A 209 5.11 -9.03 10.78
C MET A 209 4.97 -9.39 12.26
N VAL A 210 6.06 -9.83 12.89
CA VAL A 210 6.05 -10.25 14.30
C VAL A 210 7.29 -9.73 15.03
N PRO A 211 7.17 -9.25 16.29
CA PRO A 211 8.29 -8.67 17.04
C PRO A 211 9.49 -9.60 17.24
N GLU A 212 9.26 -10.91 17.23
CA GLU A 212 10.27 -11.95 17.45
C GLU A 212 11.21 -12.11 16.26
N ALA A 213 10.81 -11.63 15.07
CA ALA A 213 11.62 -11.79 13.89
C ALA A 213 12.90 -10.92 13.97
N PRO A 214 14.09 -11.47 13.65
CA PRO A 214 15.36 -10.81 13.89
C PRO A 214 15.70 -9.73 12.85
N GLN A 215 15.06 -9.80 11.68
CA GLN A 215 15.36 -8.96 10.52
C GLN A 215 14.11 -8.25 10.02
N PHE A 216 14.27 -7.18 9.25
CA PHE A 216 13.23 -6.63 8.41
C PHE A 216 13.60 -6.77 6.93
N ASN A 217 12.93 -7.69 6.24
CA ASN A 217 13.19 -8.00 4.85
C ASN A 217 11.96 -7.71 3.99
N LEU A 218 12.19 -7.20 2.79
CA LEU A 218 11.16 -6.93 1.79
C LEU A 218 11.52 -7.67 0.52
N VAL A 219 10.63 -8.52 0.03
CA VAL A 219 10.83 -9.34 -1.16
C VAL A 219 9.66 -9.08 -2.10
N GLY A 220 9.94 -8.87 -3.37
CA GLY A 220 8.86 -8.74 -4.34
C GLY A 220 9.22 -9.31 -5.69
N TYR A 221 8.21 -9.81 -6.38
CA TYR A 221 8.32 -10.38 -7.71
C TYR A 221 7.53 -9.55 -8.72
N SER A 222 8.12 -9.23 -9.87
CA SER A 222 7.47 -8.43 -10.93
C SER A 222 6.88 -7.13 -10.35
N TYR A 223 5.59 -6.86 -10.52
CA TYR A 223 4.90 -5.72 -9.91
C TYR A 223 5.10 -5.62 -8.38
N GLY A 224 5.06 -6.73 -7.64
CA GLY A 224 5.32 -6.73 -6.20
C GLY A 224 6.72 -6.29 -5.81
N SER A 225 7.71 -6.42 -6.71
CA SER A 225 9.05 -5.87 -6.48
C SER A 225 9.05 -4.34 -6.41
N LEU A 226 8.14 -3.68 -7.15
CA LEU A 226 7.98 -2.24 -7.08
C LEU A 226 7.35 -1.83 -5.74
N LEU A 227 6.37 -2.59 -5.26
CA LEU A 227 5.77 -2.36 -3.93
C LEU A 227 6.79 -2.53 -2.81
N ALA A 228 7.62 -3.58 -2.90
CA ALA A 228 8.72 -3.81 -1.97
C ALA A 228 9.73 -2.66 -2.00
N ALA A 229 10.08 -2.16 -3.20
CA ALA A 229 10.98 -1.03 -3.39
C ALA A 229 10.45 0.27 -2.79
N GLN A 230 9.19 0.62 -3.07
CA GLN A 230 8.56 1.82 -2.52
C GLN A 230 8.42 1.75 -1.00
N THR A 231 8.03 0.58 -0.48
CA THR A 231 7.97 0.35 0.96
C THR A 231 9.36 0.49 1.59
N ALA A 232 10.40 -0.11 0.99
CA ALA A 232 11.76 0.01 1.50
C ALA A 232 12.22 1.46 1.53
N TRP A 233 11.97 2.22 0.46
CA TRP A 233 12.30 3.63 0.37
C TRP A 233 11.63 4.45 1.47
N SER A 234 10.31 4.28 1.65
CA SER A 234 9.54 5.01 2.65
C SER A 234 10.00 4.71 4.07
N TYR A 235 10.13 3.42 4.44
CA TYR A 235 10.58 3.01 5.77
C TYR A 235 12.03 3.41 6.05
N ALA A 236 12.92 3.30 5.05
CA ALA A 236 14.33 3.67 5.20
C ALA A 236 14.50 5.17 5.45
N ARG A 237 13.73 6.02 4.76
CA ARG A 237 13.67 7.47 5.01
C ARG A 237 13.04 7.81 6.36
N GLY A 238 12.10 6.98 6.82
CA GLY A 238 11.55 7.03 8.18
C GLY A 238 12.52 6.59 9.28
N GLY A 239 13.78 6.24 8.94
CA GLY A 239 14.81 5.84 9.89
C GLY A 239 14.80 4.35 10.24
N HIS A 240 13.95 3.54 9.62
CA HIS A 240 13.94 2.10 9.83
C HIS A 240 15.04 1.42 9.00
N VAL A 241 15.71 0.45 9.61
CA VAL A 241 16.72 -0.35 8.91
C VAL A 241 16.05 -1.51 8.19
N ILE A 242 16.28 -1.61 6.89
CA ILE A 242 15.90 -2.73 6.04
C ILE A 242 17.12 -3.63 5.90
N ASP A 243 17.03 -4.86 6.37
CA ASP A 243 18.12 -5.83 6.30
C ASP A 243 18.35 -6.30 4.86
N HIS A 244 17.26 -6.65 4.17
CA HIS A 244 17.31 -7.08 2.78
C HIS A 244 16.11 -6.55 1.99
N LEU A 245 16.38 -5.93 0.85
CA LEU A 245 15.41 -5.68 -0.21
C LEU A 245 15.72 -6.61 -1.39
N VAL A 246 14.78 -7.47 -1.78
CA VAL A 246 14.95 -8.42 -2.87
C VAL A 246 13.97 -8.11 -4.01
N LEU A 247 14.51 -7.85 -5.19
CA LEU A 247 13.80 -7.44 -6.39
C LEU A 247 13.90 -8.55 -7.45
N ILE A 248 12.86 -9.36 -7.59
CA ILE A 248 12.82 -10.50 -8.52
C ILE A 248 12.08 -10.09 -9.78
N ALA A 249 12.68 -10.27 -10.96
CA ALA A 249 12.08 -9.90 -12.25
C ALA A 249 11.55 -8.45 -12.26
N SER A 250 12.31 -7.53 -11.70
CA SER A 250 11.81 -6.21 -11.35
C SER A 250 11.87 -5.25 -12.55
N PRO A 251 10.77 -4.56 -12.90
CA PRO A 251 10.78 -3.52 -13.93
C PRO A 251 11.16 -2.13 -13.37
N ILE A 252 11.78 -2.08 -12.18
CA ILE A 252 12.18 -0.85 -11.49
C ILE A 252 13.07 0.02 -12.38
N ASP A 253 12.88 1.34 -12.30
CA ASP A 253 13.70 2.29 -13.05
C ASP A 253 15.14 2.38 -12.51
N VAL A 254 16.07 2.71 -13.41
CA VAL A 254 17.51 2.81 -13.09
C VAL A 254 17.80 3.85 -12.01
N GLU A 255 17.11 4.98 -12.02
CA GLU A 255 17.33 6.04 -11.04
C GLU A 255 16.85 5.58 -9.66
N PHE A 256 15.65 4.98 -9.60
CA PHE A 256 15.10 4.51 -8.34
C PHE A 256 15.90 3.33 -7.76
N LEU A 257 16.39 2.42 -8.61
CA LEU A 257 17.30 1.36 -8.18
C LEU A 257 18.59 1.94 -7.59
N SER A 258 19.14 2.97 -8.22
CA SER A 258 20.36 3.65 -7.75
C SER A 258 20.15 4.30 -6.38
N ASP A 259 18.99 4.93 -6.16
CA ASP A 259 18.61 5.51 -4.87
C ASP A 259 18.52 4.44 -3.77
N LEU A 260 17.91 3.29 -4.05
CA LEU A 260 17.78 2.19 -3.09
C LEU A 260 19.16 1.60 -2.72
N LEU A 261 20.05 1.45 -3.71
CA LEU A 261 21.41 0.94 -3.50
C LEU A 261 22.26 1.91 -2.66
N ALA A 262 22.03 3.22 -2.80
CA ALA A 262 22.77 4.24 -2.08
C ALA A 262 22.22 4.52 -0.67
N HIS A 263 21.02 4.07 -0.34
CA HIS A 263 20.35 4.45 0.91
C HIS A 263 20.99 3.76 2.13
N PRO A 264 21.48 4.51 3.15
CA PRO A 264 22.27 3.94 4.26
C PRO A 264 21.48 2.99 5.17
N ASN A 265 20.16 3.17 5.25
CA ASN A 265 19.27 2.30 6.03
C ASN A 265 18.80 1.06 5.27
N ILE A 266 19.15 0.90 3.98
CA ILE A 266 18.89 -0.33 3.22
C ILE A 266 20.21 -1.09 3.12
N ARG A 267 20.39 -2.08 4.01
CA ARG A 267 21.69 -2.76 4.18
C ARG A 267 22.12 -3.55 2.95
N LYS A 268 21.18 -4.18 2.26
CA LYS A 268 21.45 -5.00 1.09
C LYS A 268 20.27 -5.00 0.13
N VAL A 269 20.53 -4.64 -1.12
CA VAL A 269 19.61 -4.82 -2.25
C VAL A 269 20.09 -6.02 -3.06
N VAL A 270 19.18 -6.96 -3.35
CA VAL A 270 19.45 -8.16 -4.16
C VAL A 270 18.54 -8.13 -5.38
N THR A 271 19.11 -8.06 -6.57
CA THR A 271 18.38 -8.18 -7.82
C THR A 271 18.44 -9.63 -8.33
N ILE A 272 17.29 -10.16 -8.74
CA ILE A 272 17.16 -11.51 -9.30
C ILE A 272 16.47 -11.39 -10.66
N ASP A 273 17.27 -11.16 -11.69
CA ASP A 273 16.79 -11.17 -13.07
C ASP A 273 16.63 -12.60 -13.58
N LEU A 274 15.61 -12.83 -14.39
CA LEU A 274 15.24 -14.16 -14.88
C LEU A 274 15.61 -14.37 -16.35
N GLY A 275 16.59 -13.62 -16.87
CA GLY A 275 17.03 -13.69 -18.26
C GLY A 275 17.42 -15.10 -18.73
N ARG A 276 18.02 -15.92 -17.85
CA ARG A 276 18.33 -17.34 -18.13
C ARG A 276 17.10 -18.22 -18.35
N HIS A 277 15.94 -17.77 -17.89
CA HIS A 277 14.64 -18.41 -18.10
C HIS A 277 13.87 -17.77 -19.27
N GLY A 278 14.45 -16.76 -19.93
CA GLY A 278 13.85 -16.04 -21.06
C GLY A 278 13.08 -14.77 -20.68
N ASP A 279 13.20 -14.27 -19.45
CA ASP A 279 12.54 -13.04 -19.03
C ASP A 279 13.24 -11.83 -19.67
N PRO A 280 12.54 -11.02 -20.47
CA PRO A 280 13.13 -9.80 -21.00
C PRO A 280 13.26 -8.69 -19.95
N ILE A 281 12.49 -8.72 -18.85
CA ILE A 281 12.51 -7.70 -17.79
C ILE A 281 13.73 -7.90 -16.88
N TYR A 282 14.41 -6.79 -16.56
CA TYR A 282 15.52 -6.74 -15.62
C TYR A 282 15.51 -5.46 -14.78
N ALA A 283 16.10 -5.51 -13.59
CA ALA A 283 16.14 -4.37 -12.67
C ALA A 283 16.98 -3.22 -13.23
N GLY A 284 16.45 -1.99 -13.19
CA GLY A 284 17.10 -0.81 -13.77
C GLY A 284 16.85 -0.66 -15.28
N MET A 285 15.91 -1.41 -15.84
CA MET A 285 15.54 -1.33 -17.26
C MET A 285 15.02 0.07 -17.63
N PRO A 286 15.37 0.64 -18.80
CA PRO A 286 14.76 1.87 -19.30
C PRO A 286 13.29 1.69 -19.74
N TRP A 287 12.48 2.75 -19.66
CA TRP A 287 11.07 2.71 -20.07
C TRP A 287 10.86 2.23 -21.51
N GLY A 288 11.70 2.69 -22.46
CA GLY A 288 11.60 2.29 -23.86
C GLY A 288 11.80 0.78 -24.07
N GLU A 289 12.74 0.19 -23.33
CA GLU A 289 12.98 -1.25 -23.37
C GLU A 289 11.83 -2.03 -22.73
N LEU A 290 11.30 -1.54 -21.60
CA LEU A 290 10.15 -2.14 -20.94
C LEU A 290 8.94 -2.25 -21.88
N ILE A 291 8.67 -1.19 -22.65
CA ILE A 291 7.60 -1.21 -23.67
C ILE A 291 7.88 -2.25 -24.75
N ALA A 292 9.13 -2.35 -25.21
CA ALA A 292 9.50 -3.30 -26.24
C ALA A 292 9.33 -4.77 -25.79
N THR A 293 9.29 -5.04 -24.48
CA THR A 293 9.05 -6.39 -23.95
C THR A 293 7.62 -6.90 -24.12
N SER A 294 6.63 -6.01 -24.29
CA SER A 294 5.20 -6.37 -24.26
C SER A 294 4.80 -7.54 -25.16
N PRO A 295 5.26 -7.67 -26.42
CA PRO A 295 4.93 -8.83 -27.26
C PRO A 295 5.47 -10.15 -26.72
N VAL A 296 6.68 -10.12 -26.15
CA VAL A 296 7.32 -11.31 -25.54
C VAL A 296 6.56 -11.72 -24.28
N LEU A 297 6.20 -10.76 -23.43
CA LEU A 297 5.39 -11.01 -22.23
C LEU A 297 4.02 -11.60 -22.59
N ALA A 298 3.36 -11.07 -23.64
CA ALA A 298 2.10 -11.62 -24.16
C ALA A 298 2.23 -13.11 -24.50
N LYS A 299 3.29 -13.43 -25.26
CA LYS A 299 3.55 -14.78 -25.74
C LYS A 299 3.83 -15.73 -24.58
N GLN A 300 4.64 -15.31 -23.60
CA GLN A 300 4.95 -16.08 -22.40
C GLN A 300 3.73 -16.30 -21.51
N PHE A 301 2.87 -15.27 -21.39
CA PHE A 301 1.62 -15.34 -20.65
C PHE A 301 0.66 -16.36 -21.28
N ILE A 302 0.36 -16.21 -22.58
CA ILE A 302 -0.55 -17.10 -23.33
C ILE A 302 -0.03 -18.54 -23.33
N ALA A 303 1.29 -18.73 -23.48
CA ALA A 303 1.88 -20.07 -23.51
C ALA A 303 1.63 -20.86 -22.22
N ASN A 304 1.51 -20.17 -21.08
CA ASN A 304 1.26 -20.75 -19.77
C ASN A 304 2.21 -21.91 -19.39
N LYS A 305 3.51 -21.75 -19.69
CA LYS A 305 4.53 -22.81 -19.49
C LYS A 305 5.45 -22.60 -18.28
N GLY A 306 5.21 -21.55 -17.48
CA GLY A 306 6.15 -21.11 -16.45
C GLY A 306 7.53 -20.82 -17.03
N GLU A 307 7.60 -20.00 -18.08
CA GLU A 307 8.85 -19.55 -18.68
C GLU A 307 8.95 -18.03 -18.67
N GLY A 308 10.17 -17.53 -18.87
CA GLY A 308 10.50 -16.13 -18.88
C GLY A 308 10.00 -15.39 -17.66
N HIS A 309 9.24 -14.31 -17.89
CA HIS A 309 8.77 -13.45 -16.81
C HIS A 309 7.89 -14.19 -15.81
N PHE A 310 7.16 -15.23 -16.23
CA PHE A 310 6.21 -15.99 -15.41
C PHE A 310 6.80 -17.26 -14.79
N TYR A 311 8.12 -17.41 -14.79
CA TYR A 311 8.83 -18.63 -14.35
C TYR A 311 8.42 -19.17 -12.97
N TYR A 312 8.10 -18.26 -12.04
CA TYR A 312 7.68 -18.61 -10.69
C TYR A 312 6.16 -18.53 -10.46
N ALA A 313 5.42 -17.82 -11.33
CA ALA A 313 4.01 -17.54 -11.15
C ALA A 313 3.07 -18.54 -11.81
N HIS A 314 3.38 -19.02 -13.01
CA HIS A 314 2.61 -20.12 -13.59
C HIS A 314 2.99 -21.42 -12.88
N VAL A 315 1.99 -22.04 -12.24
CA VAL A 315 2.18 -23.26 -11.47
C VAL A 315 2.33 -24.43 -12.44
N MET A 316 3.49 -25.07 -12.40
CA MET A 316 3.87 -26.25 -13.17
C MET A 316 4.21 -27.40 -12.22
N ASP A 317 4.29 -28.62 -12.75
CA ASP A 317 4.66 -29.80 -11.96
C ASP A 317 6.01 -29.66 -11.23
N ASP A 318 6.98 -28.94 -11.83
CA ASP A 318 8.29 -28.70 -11.23
C ASP A 318 8.39 -27.40 -10.41
N SER A 319 7.30 -26.63 -10.28
CA SER A 319 7.26 -25.39 -9.48
C SER A 319 7.73 -25.56 -8.03
N PRO A 320 7.37 -26.64 -7.29
CA PRO A 320 7.90 -26.85 -5.94
C PRO A 320 9.43 -26.88 -5.87
N ARG A 321 10.09 -27.46 -6.87
CA ARG A 321 11.56 -27.47 -6.97
C ARG A 321 12.09 -26.05 -7.19
N ARG A 322 11.50 -25.30 -8.12
CA ARG A 322 11.89 -23.91 -8.45
C ARG A 322 11.76 -22.99 -7.24
N TRP A 323 10.65 -23.09 -6.51
CA TRP A 323 10.41 -22.29 -5.29
C TRP A 323 11.38 -22.66 -4.17
N THR A 324 11.73 -23.95 -4.04
CA THR A 324 12.75 -24.41 -3.09
C THR A 324 14.14 -23.87 -3.45
N GLU A 325 14.50 -23.83 -4.73
CA GLU A 325 15.77 -23.25 -5.20
C GLU A 325 15.83 -21.74 -4.95
N LEU A 326 14.73 -21.02 -5.22
CA LEU A 326 14.61 -19.60 -4.87
C LEU A 326 14.78 -19.40 -3.37
N ALA A 327 14.06 -20.16 -2.54
CA ALA A 327 14.14 -20.08 -1.07
C ALA A 327 15.57 -20.28 -0.55
N LYS A 328 16.28 -21.29 -1.09
CA LYS A 328 17.70 -21.55 -0.76
C LYS A 328 18.59 -20.39 -1.15
N ARG A 329 18.39 -19.80 -2.32
CA ARG A 329 19.13 -18.59 -2.74
C ARG A 329 18.87 -17.43 -1.78
N LEU A 330 17.62 -17.13 -1.45
CA LEU A 330 17.29 -16.07 -0.50
C LEU A 330 17.92 -16.31 0.88
N ARG A 331 17.93 -17.56 1.34
CA ARG A 331 18.59 -17.94 2.58
C ARG A 331 20.11 -17.68 2.56
N GLN A 332 20.76 -18.01 1.43
CA GLN A 332 22.19 -17.76 1.20
C GLN A 332 22.50 -16.26 1.14
N GLU A 333 21.58 -15.44 0.64
CA GLU A 333 21.73 -13.98 0.63
C GLU A 333 21.71 -13.36 2.04
N GLY A 334 21.17 -14.08 3.03
CA GLY A 334 21.16 -13.66 4.43
C GLY A 334 19.78 -13.58 5.07
N LEU A 335 18.70 -13.87 4.34
CA LEU A 335 17.33 -13.79 4.86
C LEU A 335 17.06 -14.87 5.92
N ARG A 336 16.34 -14.50 6.97
CA ARG A 336 16.05 -15.30 8.16
C ARG A 336 14.59 -15.15 8.60
#